data_AF-A0A3C1GYT5-F1
#
_entry.id   AF-A0A3C1GYT5-F1
#
_cell.length_a   1.000
_cell.length_b   1.000
_cell.length_c   1.000
_cell.angle_alpha   90.00
_cell.angle_beta   90.00
_cell.angle_gamma   90.00
#
_symmetry.space_group_name_H-M   'P 1'
#
loop_
_entity.id
_entity.type
_entity.pdbx_description
1 polymer ?
#
loop_
_entity_poly.entity_id
_entity_poly.type
_entity_poly.pdbx_seq_one_letter_code
_entity_poly.pdbx_strand_id
1 'polypeptide(L)'
;MGSLKKQLIQSAQTVYDKYIQEGMTSPANPFLGMGLGYIRFAKEEKNLFKLLFMTNEFKQNGLIQIIKDDENQEVVKLISKMSGLDLKKSEMLFIDIWITTHGIASMIATNDLALDEAEVTKILRDAFAGFKHQLMIEEEER
;
A
#
# COMPACT_ATOMS: atom_id res chain seq x y z
N MET A 1 31.01 -3.23 6.10
CA MET A 1 29.71 -3.93 6.27
C MET A 1 28.50 -3.00 6.13
N GLY A 2 28.51 -1.78 6.68
CA GLY A 2 27.38 -0.84 6.52
C GLY A 2 27.11 -0.37 5.08
N SER A 3 28.13 -0.26 4.23
CA SER A 3 27.97 0.20 2.83
C SER A 3 27.26 -0.82 1.93
N LEU A 4 27.63 -2.10 1.99
CA LEU A 4 27.03 -3.15 1.17
C LEU A 4 25.54 -3.34 1.49
N LYS A 5 25.20 -3.38 2.79
CA LYS A 5 23.81 -3.49 3.23
C LYS A 5 22.96 -2.31 2.76
N LYS A 6 23.49 -1.08 2.87
CA LYS A 6 22.82 0.13 2.39
C LYS A 6 22.58 0.09 0.88
N GLN A 7 23.57 -0.32 0.10
CA GLN A 7 23.44 -0.47 -1.35
C GLN A 7 22.39 -1.53 -1.74
N LEU A 8 22.35 -2.65 -1.00
CA LEU A 8 21.35 -3.69 -1.21
C LEU A 8 19.93 -3.18 -0.95
N ILE A 9 19.71 -2.46 0.16
CA ILE A 9 18.40 -1.86 0.48
C ILE A 9 17.99 -0.85 -0.60
N GLN A 10 18.90 0.02 -1.05
CA GLN A 10 18.63 0.98 -2.12
C GLN A 10 18.26 0.29 -3.44
N SER A 11 18.94 -0.82 -3.76
CA SER A 11 18.66 -1.60 -4.96
C SER A 11 17.29 -2.29 -4.85
N ALA A 12 16.96 -2.84 -3.68
CA ALA A 12 15.65 -3.43 -3.40
C ALA A 12 14.53 -2.38 -3.49
N GLN A 13 14.74 -1.17 -2.96
CA GLN A 13 13.81 -0.05 -3.09
C GLN A 13 13.59 0.32 -4.56
N THR A 14 14.66 0.40 -5.36
CA THR A 14 14.55 0.70 -6.80
C THR A 14 13.71 -0.35 -7.55
N VAL A 15 13.80 -1.62 -7.15
CA VAL A 15 12.95 -2.68 -7.72
C VAL A 15 11.50 -2.46 -7.30
N TYR A 16 11.24 -2.25 -6.00
CA TYR A 16 9.92 -1.97 -5.47
C TYR A 16 9.25 -0.77 -6.16
N ASP A 17 9.97 0.34 -6.33
CA ASP A 17 9.44 1.57 -6.93
C ASP A 17 8.93 1.34 -8.36
N LYS A 18 9.54 0.42 -9.12
CA LYS A 18 9.06 0.04 -10.46
C LYS A 18 7.69 -0.60 -10.41
N TYR A 19 7.47 -1.54 -9.49
CA TYR A 19 6.15 -2.18 -9.34
C TYR A 19 5.07 -1.16 -8.96
N ILE A 20 5.40 -0.20 -8.11
CA ILE A 20 4.46 0.88 -7.73
C ILE A 20 4.18 1.78 -8.93
N GLN A 21 5.21 2.24 -9.64
CA GLN A 21 5.07 3.11 -10.81
C GLN A 21 4.25 2.44 -11.92
N GLU A 22 4.53 1.17 -12.23
CA GLU A 22 3.75 0.37 -13.18
C GLU A 22 2.28 0.29 -12.76
N GLY A 23 2.01 0.03 -11.48
CA GLY A 23 0.66 0.04 -10.92
C GLY A 23 -0.06 1.38 -11.09
N MET A 24 0.63 2.50 -10.85
CA MET A 24 0.07 3.85 -10.99
C MET A 24 -0.31 4.21 -12.43
N THR A 25 0.26 3.54 -13.44
CA THR A 25 -0.11 3.78 -14.84
C THR A 25 -1.52 3.31 -15.20
N SER A 26 -2.19 2.55 -14.32
CA SER A 26 -3.56 2.08 -14.55
C SER A 26 -4.55 3.25 -14.66
N PRO A 27 -5.13 3.49 -15.85
CA PRO A 27 -5.93 4.69 -16.11
C PRO A 27 -7.28 4.71 -15.38
N ALA A 28 -7.77 3.54 -14.94
CA ALA A 28 -9.08 3.43 -14.30
C ALA A 28 -9.04 3.73 -12.79
N ASN A 29 -7.99 3.30 -12.09
CA ASN A 29 -7.84 3.51 -10.65
C ASN A 29 -6.36 3.37 -10.25
N PRO A 30 -5.59 4.47 -10.22
CA PRO A 30 -4.17 4.43 -9.87
C PRO A 30 -3.91 3.91 -8.45
N PHE A 31 -4.80 4.18 -7.50
CA PHE A 31 -4.64 3.73 -6.11
C PHE A 31 -4.78 2.20 -5.98
N LEU A 32 -5.78 1.61 -6.65
CA LEU A 32 -5.90 0.16 -6.75
C LEU A 32 -4.67 -0.43 -7.47
N GLY A 33 -4.22 0.21 -8.54
CA GLY A 33 -3.03 -0.22 -9.28
C GLY A 33 -1.78 -0.26 -8.40
N MET A 34 -1.56 0.74 -7.54
CA MET A 34 -0.49 0.73 -6.54
C MET A 34 -0.59 -0.48 -5.60
N GLY A 35 -1.79 -0.77 -5.07
CA GLY A 35 -2.01 -1.92 -4.19
C GLY A 35 -1.70 -3.27 -4.87
N LEU A 36 -2.08 -3.41 -6.14
CA LEU A 36 -1.76 -4.58 -6.95
C LEU A 36 -0.26 -4.70 -7.23
N GLY A 37 0.41 -3.59 -7.56
CA GLY A 37 1.87 -3.55 -7.73
C GLY A 37 2.62 -3.95 -6.47
N TYR A 38 2.18 -3.44 -5.31
CA TYR A 38 2.73 -3.80 -3.99
C TYR A 38 2.63 -5.30 -3.71
N ILE A 39 1.47 -5.90 -3.99
CA ILE A 39 1.23 -7.35 -3.78
C ILE A 39 2.00 -8.19 -4.81
N ARG A 40 2.12 -7.72 -6.06
CA ARG A 40 2.92 -8.39 -7.09
C ARG A 40 4.39 -8.44 -6.72
N PHE A 41 4.95 -7.33 -6.22
CA PHE A 41 6.31 -7.30 -5.69
C PHE A 41 6.51 -8.32 -4.56
N ALA A 42 5.54 -8.43 -3.63
CA ALA A 42 5.61 -9.43 -2.57
C ALA A 42 5.56 -10.88 -3.09
N LYS A 43 4.85 -11.13 -4.20
CA LYS A 43 4.71 -12.43 -4.83
C LYS A 43 5.97 -12.84 -5.63
N GLU A 44 6.50 -11.92 -6.43
CA GLU A 44 7.60 -12.17 -7.37
C GLU A 44 8.97 -12.02 -6.69
N GLU A 45 9.11 -11.06 -5.77
CA GLU A 45 10.38 -10.67 -5.13
C GLU A 45 10.36 -10.89 -3.61
N LYS A 46 9.87 -12.04 -3.16
CA LYS A 46 9.63 -12.37 -1.72
C LYS A 46 10.76 -11.99 -0.77
N ASN A 47 12.01 -12.23 -1.16
CA ASN A 47 13.17 -11.95 -0.32
C ASN A 47 13.47 -10.46 -0.23
N LEU A 48 13.23 -9.70 -1.31
CA LEU A 48 13.35 -8.24 -1.29
C LEU A 48 12.20 -7.63 -0.48
N PHE A 49 10.99 -8.15 -0.63
CA PHE A 49 9.86 -7.77 0.22
C PHE A 49 10.15 -7.97 1.71
N LYS A 50 10.68 -9.16 2.08
CA LYS A 50 11.08 -9.43 3.47
C LYS A 50 12.17 -8.48 3.93
N LEU A 51 13.21 -8.25 3.11
CA LEU A 51 14.29 -7.32 3.42
C LEU A 51 13.75 -5.91 3.70
N LEU A 52 12.88 -5.39 2.84
CA LEU A 52 12.32 -4.05 2.97
C LEU A 52 11.34 -3.99 4.15
N PHE A 53 10.31 -4.84 4.20
CA PHE A 53 9.17 -4.59 5.08
C PHE A 53 9.06 -5.53 6.29
N MET A 54 9.83 -6.63 6.33
CA MET A 54 9.80 -7.63 7.42
C MET A 54 11.06 -7.59 8.29
N THR A 55 11.86 -6.52 8.20
CA THR A 55 13.03 -6.27 9.04
C THR A 55 12.96 -4.90 9.70
N ASN A 56 13.84 -4.64 10.67
CA ASN A 56 13.97 -3.32 11.29
C ASN A 56 14.67 -2.27 10.39
N GLU A 57 14.92 -2.57 9.11
CA GLU A 57 15.61 -1.67 8.19
C GLU A 57 14.71 -0.56 7.67
N PHE A 58 13.41 -0.83 7.54
CA PHE A 58 12.40 0.15 7.14
C PHE A 58 11.58 0.52 8.36
N LYS A 59 12.17 1.33 9.24
CA LYS A 59 11.47 1.86 10.42
C LYS A 59 10.41 2.86 9.96
N GLN A 60 9.21 2.37 9.72
CA GLN A 60 8.02 3.20 9.72
C GLN A 60 7.76 3.58 11.19
N ASN A 61 8.15 4.79 11.66
CA ASN A 61 8.00 5.16 13.09
C ASN A 61 6.54 5.52 13.45
N GLY A 62 5.59 4.69 13.01
CA GLY A 62 4.15 4.82 13.25
C GLY A 62 3.37 5.30 12.04
N LEU A 63 2.06 5.04 12.07
CA LEU A 63 1.09 5.34 10.99
C LEU A 63 1.10 6.82 10.56
N ILE A 64 1.35 7.72 11.51
CA ILE A 64 1.44 9.17 11.25
C ILE A 64 2.61 9.49 10.33
N GLN A 65 3.72 8.77 10.45
CA GLN A 65 4.90 9.05 9.63
C GLN A 65 4.78 8.45 8.23
N ILE A 66 4.04 7.34 8.09
CA ILE A 66 3.65 6.79 6.79
C ILE A 66 2.85 7.85 6.01
N ILE A 67 1.85 8.48 6.62
CA ILE A 67 1.04 9.49 5.93
C ILE A 67 1.83 10.75 5.54
N LYS A 68 2.75 11.19 6.40
CA LYS A 68 3.45 12.48 6.25
C LYS A 68 4.56 12.52 5.21
N ASP A 69 4.85 11.40 4.55
CA ASP A 69 5.73 11.40 3.38
C ASP A 69 5.08 12.16 2.22
N ASP A 70 5.83 13.02 1.53
CA ASP A 70 5.32 13.87 0.45
C ASP A 70 4.67 13.03 -0.67
N GLU A 71 5.22 11.86 -0.98
CA GLU A 71 4.65 10.95 -1.97
C GLU A 71 3.28 10.41 -1.52
N ASN A 72 3.14 10.10 -0.23
CA ASN A 72 1.89 9.60 0.33
C ASN A 72 0.83 10.70 0.44
N GLN A 73 1.22 11.96 0.59
CA GLN A 73 0.29 13.10 0.57
C GLN A 73 -0.39 13.27 -0.80
N GLU A 74 0.32 13.03 -1.91
CA GLU A 74 -0.30 13.05 -3.24
C GLU A 74 -1.30 11.91 -3.43
N VAL A 75 -1.01 10.73 -2.86
CA VAL A 75 -1.94 9.59 -2.85
C VAL A 75 -3.18 9.90 -2.01
N VAL A 76 -3.03 10.54 -0.85
CA VAL A 76 -4.15 10.98 -0.02
C VAL A 76 -5.06 11.96 -0.76
N LYS A 77 -4.48 12.94 -1.48
CA LYS A 77 -5.27 13.87 -2.33
C LYS A 77 -6.02 13.14 -3.44
N LEU A 78 -5.39 12.14 -4.06
CA LEU A 78 -6.05 11.28 -5.05
C LEU A 78 -7.24 10.54 -4.43
N ILE A 79 -7.05 9.95 -3.24
CA ILE A 79 -8.10 9.24 -2.49
C ILE A 79 -9.26 10.19 -2.17
N SER A 80 -8.98 11.41 -1.69
CA SER A 80 -10.00 12.42 -1.42
C SER A 80 -10.83 12.69 -2.66
N LYS A 81 -10.17 12.94 -3.81
CA LYS A 81 -10.87 13.20 -5.08
C LYS A 81 -11.75 12.03 -5.54
N MET A 82 -11.28 10.78 -5.43
CA MET A 82 -12.04 9.61 -5.89
C MET A 82 -13.14 9.17 -4.91
N SER A 83 -12.97 9.43 -3.62
CA SER A 83 -13.89 8.98 -2.58
C SER A 83 -14.96 10.03 -2.26
N GLY A 84 -14.66 11.31 -2.42
CA GLY A 84 -15.48 12.42 -1.94
C GLY A 84 -15.28 12.75 -0.45
N LEU A 85 -14.35 12.07 0.22
CA LEU A 85 -14.02 12.31 1.63
C LEU A 85 -13.13 13.55 1.77
N ASP A 86 -13.19 14.20 2.94
CA ASP A 86 -12.20 15.20 3.32
C ASP A 86 -10.79 14.58 3.45
N LEU A 87 -9.76 15.43 3.55
CA LEU A 87 -8.37 14.96 3.62
C LEU A 87 -8.13 14.07 4.84
N LYS A 88 -8.68 14.40 6.00
CA LYS A 88 -8.44 13.65 7.25
C LYS A 88 -9.00 12.22 7.15
N LYS A 89 -10.21 12.06 6.63
CA LYS A 89 -10.81 10.74 6.40
C LYS A 89 -10.11 10.02 5.25
N SER A 90 -9.60 10.74 4.27
CA SER A 90 -8.79 10.14 3.19
C SER A 90 -7.47 9.59 3.70
N GLU A 91 -6.84 10.22 4.70
CA GLU A 91 -5.68 9.67 5.40
C GLU A 91 -6.02 8.38 6.15
N MET A 92 -7.19 8.32 6.79
CA MET A 92 -7.68 7.11 7.47
C MET A 92 -7.92 5.98 6.46
N LEU A 93 -8.63 6.27 5.36
CA LEU A 93 -8.90 5.30 4.30
C LEU A 93 -7.60 4.80 3.65
N PHE A 94 -6.61 5.68 3.47
CA PHE A 94 -5.28 5.31 3.00
C PHE A 94 -4.61 4.30 3.94
N ILE A 95 -4.60 4.57 5.25
CA ILE A 95 -4.04 3.64 6.25
C ILE A 95 -4.75 2.30 6.20
N ASP A 96 -6.08 2.28 6.24
CA ASP A 96 -6.85 1.03 6.32
C ASP A 96 -6.57 0.12 5.12
N ILE A 97 -6.46 0.72 3.93
CA ILE A 97 -6.12 0.00 2.71
C ILE A 97 -4.66 -0.40 2.67
N TRP A 98 -3.74 0.46 3.13
CA TRP A 98 -2.33 0.13 3.22
C TRP A 98 -2.09 -1.07 4.16
N ILE A 99 -2.70 -1.10 5.35
CA ILE A 99 -2.61 -2.22 6.29
C ILE A 99 -3.18 -3.50 5.66
N THR A 100 -4.34 -3.40 5.02
CA THR A 100 -4.97 -4.55 4.33
C THR A 100 -4.05 -5.11 3.24
N THR A 101 -3.52 -4.23 2.40
CA THR A 101 -2.60 -4.58 1.30
C THR A 101 -1.32 -5.21 1.85
N HIS A 102 -0.74 -4.61 2.89
CA HIS A 102 0.47 -5.10 3.54
C HIS A 102 0.26 -6.47 4.21
N GLY A 103 -0.91 -6.70 4.83
CA GLY A 103 -1.27 -8.00 5.39
C GLY A 103 -1.35 -9.10 4.33
N ILE A 104 -2.00 -8.83 3.20
CA ILE A 104 -2.07 -9.77 2.05
C ILE A 104 -0.66 -10.08 1.53
N ALA A 105 0.13 -9.04 1.26
CA ALA A 105 1.50 -9.15 0.78
C ALA A 105 2.38 -9.97 1.74
N SER A 106 2.23 -9.75 3.05
CA SER A 106 2.95 -10.49 4.08
C SER A 106 2.60 -11.97 4.05
N MET A 107 1.30 -12.32 4.01
CA MET A 107 0.87 -13.73 3.93
C MET A 107 1.39 -14.42 2.67
N ILE A 108 1.41 -13.72 1.53
CA ILE A 108 1.98 -14.22 0.28
C ILE A 108 3.50 -14.46 0.41
N ALA A 109 4.22 -13.50 1.00
CA ALA A 109 5.68 -13.58 1.09
C ALA A 109 6.16 -14.61 2.14
N THR A 110 5.40 -14.84 3.22
CA THR A 110 5.82 -15.69 4.34
C THR A 110 5.22 -17.09 4.33
N ASN A 111 3.97 -17.24 3.88
CA ASN A 111 3.21 -18.49 3.98
C ASN A 111 2.76 -19.04 2.62
N ASP A 112 3.24 -18.47 1.52
CA ASP A 112 2.89 -18.87 0.15
C ASP A 112 1.37 -18.91 -0.11
N LEU A 113 0.64 -17.98 0.51
CA LEU A 113 -0.79 -17.82 0.25
C LEU A 113 -1.03 -17.67 -1.25
N ALA A 114 -1.77 -18.62 -1.83
CA ALA A 114 -2.12 -18.61 -3.24
C ALA A 114 -3.36 -17.72 -3.45
N LEU A 115 -3.12 -16.49 -3.92
CA LEU A 115 -4.15 -15.61 -4.45
C LEU A 115 -3.80 -15.22 -5.89
N ASP A 116 -4.82 -15.27 -6.75
CA ASP A 116 -4.74 -14.67 -8.08
C ASP A 116 -5.04 -13.16 -8.05
N GLU A 117 -4.77 -12.48 -9.16
CA GLU A 117 -4.95 -11.03 -9.24
C GLU A 117 -6.42 -10.62 -9.14
N ALA A 118 -7.36 -11.47 -9.59
CA ALA A 118 -8.78 -11.19 -9.53
C ALA A 118 -9.31 -11.28 -8.10
N GLU A 119 -8.86 -12.27 -7.33
CA GLU A 119 -9.16 -12.42 -5.90
C GLU A 119 -8.63 -11.24 -5.10
N VAL A 120 -7.36 -10.86 -5.31
CA VAL A 120 -6.75 -9.69 -4.67
C VAL A 120 -7.53 -8.41 -5.04
N THR A 121 -7.84 -8.23 -6.32
CA THR A 121 -8.61 -7.07 -6.81
C THR A 121 -9.96 -6.97 -6.12
N LYS A 122 -10.67 -8.10 -6.00
CA LYS A 122 -11.96 -8.17 -5.32
C LYS A 122 -11.83 -7.78 -3.85
N ILE A 123 -10.88 -8.37 -3.12
CA ILE A 123 -10.66 -8.08 -1.69
C ILE A 123 -10.37 -6.60 -1.47
N LEU A 124 -9.46 -6.00 -2.26
CA LEU A 124 -9.10 -4.60 -2.12
C LEU A 124 -10.26 -3.65 -2.47
N ARG A 125 -11.07 -3.98 -3.47
CA ARG A 125 -12.27 -3.19 -3.82
C ARG A 125 -13.33 -3.25 -2.73
N ASP A 126 -13.58 -4.44 -2.19
CA ASP A 126 -14.56 -4.65 -1.11
C ASP A 126 -14.10 -3.91 0.16
N ALA A 127 -12.82 -4.02 0.51
CA ALA A 127 -12.23 -3.30 1.63
C ALA A 127 -12.37 -1.77 1.45
N PHE A 128 -12.01 -1.25 0.27
CA PHE A 128 -12.12 0.19 -0.03
C PHE A 128 -13.56 0.68 0.09
N ALA A 129 -14.52 -0.04 -0.49
CA ALA A 129 -15.92 0.32 -0.42
C ALA A 129 -16.46 0.28 1.02
N GLY A 130 -16.09 -0.76 1.79
CA GLY A 130 -16.50 -0.91 3.19
C GLY A 130 -15.96 0.19 4.10
N PHE A 131 -14.65 0.43 4.06
CA PHE A 131 -14.02 1.49 4.88
C PHE A 131 -14.53 2.88 4.48
N LYS A 132 -14.66 3.15 3.17
CA LYS A 132 -15.26 4.41 2.69
C LYS A 132 -16.67 4.59 3.24
N HIS A 133 -17.51 3.55 3.16
CA HIS A 133 -18.90 3.63 3.64
C HIS A 133 -18.95 3.97 5.13
N GLN A 134 -18.14 3.31 5.96
CA GLN A 134 -18.05 3.59 7.39
C GLN A 134 -17.63 5.04 7.66
N LEU A 135 -16.60 5.54 6.96
CA LEU A 135 -16.10 6.91 7.13
C LEU A 135 -17.11 7.98 6.69
N MET A 136 -18.00 7.67 5.74
CA MET A 136 -19.09 8.57 5.33
C MET A 136 -20.17 8.65 6.42
N ILE A 137 -20.56 7.53 7.04
CA ILE A 137 -21.58 7.51 8.10
C ILE A 137 -21.13 8.33 9.32
N GLU A 138 -19.86 8.25 9.70
CA GLU A 138 -19.31 9.05 10.80
C GLU A 138 -19.37 10.58 10.58
N GLU A 139 -19.66 11.04 9.35
CA GLU A 139 -19.97 12.44 9.05
C GLU A 139 -21.38 12.85 9.44
N GLU A 140 -22.35 11.96 9.23
CA GLU A 140 -23.77 12.25 9.39
C GLU A 140 -24.19 12.24 10.87
N GLU A 141 -23.41 11.57 11.73
CA GLU A 141 -23.64 11.48 13.17
C GLU A 141 -22.96 12.60 13.99
N ARG A 142 -22.23 13.53 13.36
CA ARG A 142 -21.57 14.67 14.00
C ARG A 142 -22.25 16.00 13.71
#